data_AF-A0A4U3CHV2-F1
#
_entry.id   AF-A0A4U3CHV2-F1
#
_cell.length_a   1.000
_cell.length_b   1.000
_cell.length_c   1.000
_cell.angle_alpha   90.00
_cell.angle_beta   90.00
_cell.angle_gamma   90.00
#
_symmetry.space_group_name_H-M   'P 1'
#
loop_
_entity.id
_entity.type
_entity.pdbx_description
1 polymer ?
#
loop_
_entity_poly.entity_id
_entity_poly.type
_entity_poly.pdbx_seq_one_letter_code
_entity_poly.pdbx_strand_id
1 'polypeptide(L)'
;MGDRPLGYPTSSELTTPDGVGRLNAFQHGAIYWRPQTGPKAVRGAIYQRYASLGWETSGLGYPMTDELATPDGRGRYSAFQWGNIYWTPWTGANAVWGAISVVYAQQGWERGALGYPLTSEMRTPSRIGRYNHFEGNGSIYWAPQTGAHVISGHIRMAWADMGWENSELGFPASPEYALEDGGRGQDFEFGWIEWYPGEGATAYVEE
;
A
#
# COMPACT_ATOMS: atom_id res chain seq x y z
N MET A 1 -6.54 20.33 6.21
CA MET A 1 -5.60 19.76 7.21
C MET A 1 -4.24 19.33 6.61
N GLY A 2 -3.99 19.42 5.29
CA GLY A 2 -2.76 18.92 4.65
C GLY A 2 -1.58 19.89 4.55
N ASP A 3 -1.44 20.85 5.47
CA ASP A 3 -0.27 21.77 5.50
C ASP A 3 -0.01 22.25 6.93
N ARG A 4 0.19 21.29 7.86
CA ARG A 4 0.56 21.64 9.23
C ARG A 4 2.08 21.89 9.27
N PRO A 5 2.56 23.09 9.65
CA PRO A 5 3.99 23.34 9.81
C PRO A 5 4.62 22.39 10.83
N LEU A 6 5.93 22.17 10.76
CA LEU A 6 6.68 21.31 11.69
C LEU A 6 6.53 21.75 13.16
N GLY A 7 6.37 23.05 13.41
CA GLY A 7 6.39 23.63 14.75
C GLY A 7 7.80 23.84 15.29
N TYR A 8 7.94 23.97 16.60
CA TYR A 8 9.25 24.14 17.25
C TYR A 8 10.02 22.81 17.34
N PRO A 9 11.37 22.85 17.32
CA PRO A 9 12.18 21.67 17.57
C PRO A 9 11.95 21.15 18.99
N THR A 10 11.80 19.84 19.12
CA THR A 10 11.63 19.14 20.41
C THR A 10 12.86 18.32 20.78
N SER A 11 13.86 18.25 19.91
CA SER A 11 15.15 17.62 20.18
C SER A 11 16.29 18.39 19.52
N SER A 12 17.50 18.22 20.07
CA SER A 12 18.74 18.41 19.31
C SER A 12 18.84 17.34 18.19
N GLU A 13 19.87 17.42 17.37
CA GLU A 13 20.16 16.36 16.39
C GLU A 13 20.42 15.02 17.12
N LEU A 14 19.75 13.98 16.67
CA LEU A 14 19.89 12.61 17.15
C LEU A 14 20.46 11.73 16.04
N THR A 15 21.24 10.73 16.43
CA THR A 15 21.66 9.66 15.52
C THR A 15 20.54 8.63 15.41
N THR A 16 20.22 8.20 14.19
CA THR A 16 19.18 7.18 13.96
C THR A 16 19.66 5.80 14.43
N PRO A 17 18.77 4.85 14.75
CA PRO A 17 19.14 3.56 15.37
C PRO A 17 20.20 2.75 14.64
N ASP A 18 20.27 2.87 13.31
CA ASP A 18 21.25 2.17 12.47
C ASP A 18 22.62 2.86 12.38
N GLY A 19 22.79 4.03 13.02
CA GLY A 19 24.01 4.81 13.04
C GLY A 19 24.28 5.65 11.79
N VAL A 20 23.50 5.50 10.72
CA VAL A 20 23.80 6.12 9.41
C VAL A 20 23.18 7.50 9.27
N GLY A 21 21.93 7.67 9.68
CA GLY A 21 21.18 8.91 9.56
C GLY A 21 21.32 9.84 10.76
N ARG A 22 20.78 11.06 10.57
CA ARG A 22 20.52 12.03 11.64
C ARG A 22 19.06 12.44 11.60
N LEU A 23 18.49 12.84 12.73
CA LEU A 23 17.15 13.42 12.76
C LEU A 23 17.02 14.51 13.81
N ASN A 24 16.16 15.50 13.53
CA ASN A 24 15.64 16.45 14.50
C ASN A 24 14.13 16.24 14.61
N ALA A 25 13.65 16.03 15.83
CA ALA A 25 12.23 15.95 16.11
C ALA A 25 11.64 17.36 16.28
N PHE A 26 10.42 17.54 15.79
CA PHE A 26 9.62 18.74 15.92
C PHE A 26 8.23 18.38 16.43
N GLN A 27 7.48 19.37 16.91
CA GLN A 27 6.14 19.15 17.48
C GLN A 27 5.19 18.39 16.55
N HIS A 28 5.33 18.53 15.23
CA HIS A 28 4.42 17.98 14.23
C HIS A 28 5.13 17.21 13.11
N GLY A 29 6.38 16.83 13.32
CA GLY A 29 7.16 16.12 12.31
C GLY A 29 8.61 15.89 12.72
N ALA A 30 9.40 15.46 11.76
CA ALA A 30 10.84 15.36 11.90
C ALA A 30 11.54 15.75 10.60
N ILE A 31 12.75 16.27 10.72
CA ILE A 31 13.67 16.42 9.59
C ILE A 31 14.69 15.30 9.72
N TYR A 32 14.76 14.43 8.71
CA TYR A 32 15.74 13.37 8.59
C TYR A 32 16.83 13.78 7.63
N TRP A 33 18.08 13.49 7.96
CA TRP A 33 19.21 13.65 7.06
C TRP A 33 19.89 12.31 6.82
N ARG A 34 20.24 12.06 5.55
CA ARG A 34 21.16 11.01 5.13
C ARG A 34 22.12 11.52 4.06
N PRO A 35 23.33 10.95 3.93
CA PRO A 35 24.28 11.35 2.90
C PRO A 35 23.71 11.30 1.48
N GLN A 36 22.87 10.30 1.18
CA GLN A 36 22.34 10.06 -0.16
C GLN A 36 21.18 10.99 -0.55
N THR A 37 20.36 11.40 0.42
CA THR A 37 19.10 12.14 0.17
C THR A 37 19.12 13.57 0.70
N GLY A 38 20.09 13.92 1.55
CA GLY A 38 20.11 15.18 2.27
C GLY A 38 18.96 15.27 3.29
N PRO A 39 18.64 16.50 3.76
CA PRO A 39 17.54 16.70 4.70
C PRO A 39 16.18 16.49 4.02
N LYS A 40 15.24 15.84 4.71
CA LYS A 40 13.87 15.57 4.29
C LYS A 40 12.92 15.74 5.48
N ALA A 41 11.94 16.61 5.32
CA ALA A 41 10.92 16.87 6.32
C ALA A 41 9.71 15.97 6.10
N VAL A 42 9.34 15.22 7.13
CA VAL A 42 8.09 14.45 7.19
C VAL A 42 7.23 15.06 8.28
N ARG A 43 5.98 15.42 7.98
CA ARG A 43 5.11 16.16 8.89
C ARG A 43 3.65 15.74 8.82
N GLY A 44 2.84 16.28 9.72
CA GLY A 44 1.38 16.16 9.68
C GLY A 44 0.90 14.70 9.77
N ALA A 45 -0.17 14.40 9.02
CA ALA A 45 -0.78 13.07 9.03
C ALA A 45 0.14 11.97 8.48
N ILE A 46 0.98 12.31 7.50
CA ILE A 46 1.99 11.39 6.95
C ILE A 46 3.00 11.02 8.04
N TYR A 47 3.52 11.99 8.79
CA TYR A 47 4.42 11.72 9.91
C TYR A 47 3.75 10.89 11.01
N GLN A 48 2.50 11.19 11.36
CA GLN A 48 1.76 10.40 12.35
C GLN A 48 1.63 8.94 11.92
N ARG A 49 1.35 8.69 10.63
CA ARG A 49 1.33 7.33 10.10
C ARG A 49 2.71 6.69 10.14
N TYR A 50 3.75 7.39 9.68
CA TYR A 50 5.13 6.90 9.73
C TYR A 50 5.56 6.52 11.15
N ALA A 51 5.21 7.35 12.14
CA ALA A 51 5.45 7.11 13.55
C ALA A 51 4.76 5.84 14.05
N SER A 52 3.48 5.64 13.71
CA SER A 52 2.72 4.43 14.11
C SER A 52 3.31 3.12 13.58
N LEU A 53 4.16 3.21 12.55
CA LEU A 53 4.82 2.07 11.92
C LEU A 53 6.22 1.81 12.47
N GLY A 54 6.73 2.65 13.38
CA GLY A 54 8.10 2.58 13.89
C GLY A 54 9.11 3.42 13.12
N TRP A 55 8.66 4.46 12.40
CA TRP A 55 9.52 5.39 11.65
C TRP A 55 10.50 4.65 10.73
N GLU A 56 11.78 5.00 10.76
CA GLU A 56 12.83 4.46 9.89
C GLU A 56 13.15 2.98 10.13
N THR A 57 12.70 2.44 11.27
CA THR A 57 12.84 1.00 11.57
C THR A 57 11.72 0.16 10.92
N SER A 58 10.71 0.83 10.36
CA SER A 58 9.63 0.18 9.60
C SER A 58 10.10 -0.31 8.24
N GLY A 59 9.23 -1.07 7.57
CA GLY A 59 9.45 -1.52 6.18
C GLY A 59 9.59 -0.39 5.15
N LEU A 60 9.29 0.86 5.49
CA LEU A 60 9.47 2.02 4.59
C LEU A 60 10.93 2.48 4.50
N GLY A 61 11.70 2.32 5.57
CA GLY A 61 13.02 2.96 5.70
C GLY A 61 12.89 4.49 5.81
N TYR A 62 13.86 5.21 5.25
CA TYR A 62 14.01 6.66 5.41
C TYR A 62 13.21 7.46 4.36
N PRO A 63 12.80 8.70 4.68
CA PRO A 63 12.20 9.58 3.70
C PRO A 63 13.19 9.94 2.59
N MET A 64 12.69 9.91 1.36
CA MET A 64 13.39 10.28 0.13
C MET A 64 12.93 11.64 -0.40
N THR A 65 11.70 12.06 -0.08
CA THR A 65 11.14 13.36 -0.43
C THR A 65 10.58 14.06 0.80
N ASP A 66 10.42 15.38 0.70
CA ASP A 66 9.48 16.09 1.56
C ASP A 66 8.04 15.63 1.25
N GLU A 67 7.06 16.24 1.90
CA GLU A 67 5.65 16.10 1.53
C GLU A 67 5.36 16.84 0.22
N LEU A 68 4.92 16.11 -0.80
CA LEU A 68 4.60 16.61 -2.14
C LEU A 68 3.11 16.47 -2.41
N ALA A 69 2.58 17.33 -3.29
CA ALA A 69 1.24 17.13 -3.85
C ALA A 69 1.26 15.98 -4.86
N THR A 70 0.21 15.16 -4.86
CA THR A 70 0.00 14.17 -5.91
C THR A 70 -0.35 14.89 -7.23
N PRO A 71 0.03 14.34 -8.40
CA PRO A 71 -0.20 14.98 -9.70
C PRO A 71 -1.67 15.24 -10.06
N ASP A 72 -2.59 14.48 -9.49
CA ASP A 72 -4.04 14.65 -9.66
C ASP A 72 -4.64 15.76 -8.76
N GLY A 73 -3.83 16.35 -7.86
CA GLY A 73 -4.24 17.39 -6.93
C GLY A 73 -5.15 16.93 -5.78
N ARG A 74 -5.46 15.63 -5.67
CA ARG A 74 -6.41 15.10 -4.65
C ARG A 74 -5.75 14.85 -3.30
N GLY A 75 -4.44 14.65 -3.27
CA GLY A 75 -3.72 14.20 -2.11
C GLY A 75 -2.34 14.81 -1.91
N ARG A 76 -1.65 14.23 -0.94
CA ARG A 76 -0.25 14.47 -0.61
C ARG A 76 0.45 13.12 -0.48
N TYR A 77 1.74 13.08 -0.72
CA TYR A 77 2.54 11.90 -0.44
C TYR A 77 3.96 12.26 -0.01
N SER A 78 4.60 11.35 0.69
CA SER A 78 6.05 11.33 0.84
C SER A 78 6.58 9.98 0.38
N ALA A 79 7.63 10.00 -0.42
CA ALA A 79 8.34 8.79 -0.82
C ALA A 79 9.37 8.43 0.24
N PHE A 80 9.52 7.13 0.47
CA PHE A 80 10.48 6.51 1.35
C PHE A 80 11.32 5.50 0.55
N GLN A 81 12.39 4.98 1.15
CA GLN A 81 13.31 4.08 0.45
C GLN A 81 12.60 2.87 -0.19
N TRP A 82 11.60 2.31 0.49
CA TRP A 82 10.96 1.06 0.08
C TRP A 82 9.45 1.18 -0.09
N GLY A 83 8.93 2.40 -0.19
CA GLY A 83 7.50 2.62 -0.35
C GLY A 83 7.11 4.09 -0.26
N ASN A 84 5.81 4.32 -0.12
CA ASN A 84 5.23 5.65 -0.05
C ASN A 84 4.16 5.68 1.04
N ILE A 85 3.96 6.86 1.64
CA ILE A 85 2.76 7.15 2.42
C ILE A 85 1.96 8.19 1.66
N TYR A 86 0.71 7.86 1.35
CA TYR A 86 -0.26 8.74 0.70
C TYR A 86 -1.25 9.26 1.73
N TRP A 87 -1.67 10.51 1.57
CA TRP A 87 -2.73 11.12 2.36
C TRP A 87 -3.76 11.78 1.45
N THR A 88 -5.04 11.56 1.74
CA THR A 88 -6.14 12.38 1.21
C THR A 88 -7.09 12.76 2.36
N PRO A 89 -7.96 13.78 2.18
CA PRO A 89 -9.00 14.09 3.15
C PRO A 89 -9.97 12.93 3.43
N TRP A 90 -10.12 12.00 2.48
CA TRP A 90 -11.14 10.94 2.53
C TRP A 90 -10.60 9.62 3.06
N THR A 91 -9.34 9.30 2.72
CA THR A 91 -8.70 8.01 3.07
C THR A 91 -7.77 8.12 4.28
N GLY A 92 -7.41 9.33 4.68
CA GLY A 92 -6.36 9.55 5.68
C GLY A 92 -4.97 9.16 5.15
N ALA A 93 -3.98 9.07 6.04
CA ALA A 93 -2.62 8.70 5.67
C ALA A 93 -2.47 7.17 5.70
N ASN A 94 -2.06 6.56 4.59
CA ASN A 94 -1.88 5.11 4.44
C ASN A 94 -0.59 4.79 3.69
N ALA A 95 0.08 3.73 4.12
CA ALA A 95 1.39 3.34 3.65
C ALA A 95 1.33 2.13 2.71
N VAL A 96 2.09 2.17 1.63
CA VAL A 96 2.26 1.08 0.66
C VAL A 96 3.76 0.88 0.49
N TRP A 97 4.29 -0.30 0.82
CA TRP A 97 5.73 -0.60 0.74
C TRP A 97 6.00 -2.01 0.20
N GLY A 98 7.28 -2.34 0.03
CA GLY A 98 7.74 -3.68 -0.32
C GLY A 98 7.17 -4.19 -1.65
N ALA A 99 6.89 -5.49 -1.72
CA ALA A 99 6.38 -6.14 -2.93
C ALA A 99 5.03 -5.57 -3.39
N ILE A 100 4.16 -5.19 -2.46
CA ILE A 100 2.87 -4.55 -2.79
C ILE A 100 3.12 -3.19 -3.48
N SER A 101 4.06 -2.39 -2.99
CA SER A 101 4.40 -1.11 -3.62
C SER A 101 4.96 -1.27 -5.03
N VAL A 102 5.68 -2.37 -5.32
CA VAL A 102 6.19 -2.65 -6.67
C VAL A 102 5.03 -2.90 -7.63
N VAL A 103 4.06 -3.72 -7.23
CA VAL A 103 2.87 -3.98 -8.06
C VAL A 103 2.01 -2.73 -8.20
N TYR A 104 1.81 -1.98 -7.12
CA TYR A 104 1.06 -0.72 -7.17
C TYR A 104 1.70 0.30 -8.14
N ALA A 105 3.04 0.34 -8.21
CA ALA A 105 3.76 1.13 -9.20
C ALA A 105 3.44 0.73 -10.64
N GLN A 106 3.44 -0.58 -10.91
CA GLN A 106 3.12 -1.13 -12.23
C GLN A 106 1.67 -0.83 -12.64
N GLN A 107 0.77 -0.67 -11.67
CA GLN A 107 -0.61 -0.25 -11.91
C GLN A 107 -0.79 1.26 -12.10
N GLY A 108 0.30 2.04 -12.08
CA GLY A 108 0.24 3.49 -12.27
C GLY A 108 -0.02 4.29 -11.00
N TRP A 109 0.25 3.72 -9.82
CA TRP A 109 0.11 4.37 -8.53
C TRP A 109 -1.32 4.92 -8.30
N GLU A 110 -1.46 6.08 -7.66
CA GLU A 110 -2.75 6.71 -7.35
C GLU A 110 -3.51 7.20 -8.58
N ARG A 111 -2.82 7.28 -9.74
CA ARG A 111 -3.43 7.60 -11.04
C ARG A 111 -4.01 6.37 -11.73
N GLY A 112 -3.63 5.17 -11.26
CA GLY A 112 -4.13 3.89 -11.75
C GLY A 112 -5.56 3.62 -11.34
N ALA A 113 -6.12 2.53 -11.87
CA ALA A 113 -7.49 2.11 -11.56
C ALA A 113 -7.71 1.80 -10.07
N LEU A 114 -6.65 1.43 -9.34
CA LEU A 114 -6.72 1.20 -7.89
C LEU A 114 -6.97 2.50 -7.11
N GLY A 115 -6.49 3.65 -7.58
CA GLY A 115 -6.56 4.91 -6.84
C GLY A 115 -5.78 4.85 -5.53
N TYR A 116 -6.18 5.68 -4.55
CA TYR A 116 -5.50 5.81 -3.27
C TYR A 116 -5.67 4.60 -2.33
N PRO A 117 -4.66 4.31 -1.49
CA PRO A 117 -4.77 3.28 -0.45
C PRO A 117 -5.78 3.70 0.64
N LEU A 118 -6.68 2.78 0.96
CA LEU A 118 -7.64 2.84 2.08
C LEU A 118 -7.04 2.30 3.38
N THR A 119 -6.06 1.42 3.27
CA THR A 119 -5.34 0.86 4.42
C THR A 119 -3.84 1.02 4.23
N SER A 120 -3.10 1.09 5.34
CA SER A 120 -1.68 0.69 5.33
C SER A 120 -1.56 -0.81 5.08
N GLU A 121 -0.34 -1.29 4.79
CA GLU A 121 -0.08 -2.72 4.66
C GLU A 121 -0.45 -3.46 5.96
N MET A 122 -1.41 -4.37 5.86
CA MET A 122 -1.90 -5.19 6.97
C MET A 122 -1.46 -6.63 6.79
N ARG A 123 -1.28 -7.35 7.90
CA ARG A 123 -1.12 -8.81 7.87
C ARG A 123 -2.49 -9.47 7.69
N THR A 124 -2.53 -10.55 6.94
CA THR A 124 -3.71 -11.41 6.92
C THR A 124 -3.90 -12.10 8.28
N PRO A 125 -5.15 -12.36 8.73
CA PRO A 125 -5.40 -12.80 10.10
C PRO A 125 -4.92 -14.23 10.40
N SER A 126 -5.07 -15.16 9.45
CA SER A 126 -4.87 -16.60 9.70
C SER A 126 -3.85 -17.28 8.79
N ARG A 127 -3.50 -16.66 7.67
CA ARG A 127 -2.48 -17.14 6.74
C ARG A 127 -1.29 -16.19 6.69
N ILE A 128 -0.12 -16.68 6.25
CA ILE A 128 1.06 -15.85 6.09
C ILE A 128 0.92 -15.04 4.80
N GLY A 129 0.48 -13.79 4.95
CA GLY A 129 0.33 -12.87 3.83
C GLY A 129 0.11 -11.45 4.32
N ARG A 130 0.02 -10.55 3.35
CA ARG A 130 -0.16 -9.12 3.57
C ARG A 130 -1.04 -8.51 2.50
N TYR A 131 -1.69 -7.39 2.80
CA TYR A 131 -2.52 -6.71 1.83
C TYR A 131 -2.63 -5.20 2.06
N ASN A 132 -3.00 -4.50 0.98
CA ASN A 132 -3.57 -3.17 1.01
C ASN A 132 -4.93 -3.19 0.29
N HIS A 133 -5.92 -2.45 0.82
CA HIS A 133 -7.14 -2.10 0.09
C HIS A 133 -7.00 -0.70 -0.52
N PHE A 134 -7.64 -0.49 -1.67
CA PHE A 134 -7.59 0.74 -2.44
C PHE A 134 -9.01 1.20 -2.81
N GLU A 135 -9.18 2.50 -3.03
CA GLU A 135 -10.50 3.13 -3.24
C GLU A 135 -11.19 2.69 -4.54
N GLY A 136 -10.42 2.26 -5.54
CA GLY A 136 -10.91 1.81 -6.85
C GLY A 136 -11.52 0.41 -6.88
N ASN A 137 -12.12 -0.03 -5.76
CA ASN A 137 -12.64 -1.39 -5.58
C ASN A 137 -11.60 -2.48 -5.89
N GLY A 138 -10.38 -2.29 -5.39
CA GLY A 138 -9.26 -3.19 -5.60
C GLY A 138 -8.46 -3.43 -4.33
N SER A 139 -7.77 -4.56 -4.30
CA SER A 139 -6.76 -4.89 -3.31
C SER A 139 -5.49 -5.34 -4.02
N ILE A 140 -4.36 -5.23 -3.33
CA ILE A 140 -3.17 -6.00 -3.67
C ILE A 140 -2.86 -6.89 -2.48
N TYR A 141 -2.78 -8.19 -2.71
CA TYR A 141 -2.39 -9.20 -1.73
C TYR A 141 -1.01 -9.74 -2.07
N TRP A 142 -0.20 -10.00 -1.05
CA TRP A 142 1.07 -10.67 -1.15
C TRP A 142 1.09 -11.92 -0.26
N ALA A 143 1.58 -13.03 -0.80
CA ALA A 143 1.94 -14.22 -0.03
C ALA A 143 3.33 -14.74 -0.49
N PRO A 144 4.07 -15.49 0.36
CA PRO A 144 5.37 -16.03 0.00
C PRO A 144 5.36 -16.91 -1.26
N GLN A 145 4.28 -17.67 -1.46
CA GLN A 145 4.14 -18.66 -2.53
C GLN A 145 3.76 -18.02 -3.86
N THR A 146 2.85 -17.04 -3.84
CA THR A 146 2.31 -16.42 -5.06
C THR A 146 2.99 -15.11 -5.42
N GLY A 147 3.57 -14.40 -4.45
CA GLY A 147 4.01 -13.03 -4.66
C GLY A 147 2.84 -12.04 -4.55
N ALA A 148 3.02 -10.83 -5.08
CA ALA A 148 2.02 -9.76 -4.96
C ALA A 148 1.13 -9.71 -6.21
N HIS A 149 -0.19 -9.71 -6.02
CA HIS A 149 -1.18 -9.70 -7.10
C HIS A 149 -2.32 -8.72 -6.82
N VAL A 150 -2.73 -8.02 -7.87
CA VAL A 150 -3.94 -7.19 -7.88
C VAL A 150 -5.16 -8.09 -7.96
N ILE A 151 -6.18 -7.80 -7.17
CA ILE A 151 -7.51 -8.39 -7.29
C ILE A 151 -8.55 -7.27 -7.21
N SER A 152 -9.49 -7.22 -8.14
CA SER A 152 -10.42 -6.09 -8.28
C SER A 152 -11.82 -6.51 -8.75
N GLY A 153 -12.76 -5.57 -8.66
CA GLY A 153 -14.07 -5.70 -9.29
C GLY A 153 -14.89 -6.89 -8.79
N HIS A 154 -15.62 -7.54 -9.70
CA HIS A 154 -16.54 -8.61 -9.37
C HIS A 154 -15.84 -9.89 -8.89
N ILE A 155 -14.64 -10.20 -9.42
CA ILE A 155 -13.84 -11.34 -8.95
C ILE A 155 -13.43 -11.13 -7.48
N ARG A 156 -12.96 -9.93 -7.14
CA ARG A 156 -12.65 -9.56 -5.75
C ARG A 156 -13.87 -9.70 -4.84
N MET A 157 -15.05 -9.30 -5.30
CA MET A 157 -16.29 -9.38 -4.52
C MET A 157 -16.69 -10.84 -4.26
N ALA A 158 -16.66 -11.70 -5.28
CA ALA A 158 -16.94 -13.13 -5.09
C ALA A 158 -15.95 -13.78 -4.12
N TRP A 159 -14.65 -13.50 -4.28
CA TRP A 159 -13.63 -14.00 -3.37
C TRP A 159 -13.81 -13.48 -1.93
N ALA A 160 -14.22 -12.22 -1.77
CA ALA A 160 -14.54 -11.63 -0.47
C ALA A 160 -15.72 -12.35 0.20
N ASP A 161 -16.78 -12.64 -0.56
CA ASP A 161 -17.97 -13.35 -0.07
C ASP A 161 -17.65 -14.79 0.35
N MET A 162 -16.61 -15.39 -0.25
CA MET A 162 -16.06 -16.70 0.15
C MET A 162 -15.16 -16.66 1.38
N GLY A 163 -14.82 -15.48 1.92
CA GLY A 163 -13.95 -15.34 3.09
C GLY A 163 -12.50 -14.96 2.77
N TRP A 164 -12.25 -14.34 1.61
CA TRP A 164 -10.93 -13.83 1.20
C TRP A 164 -9.87 -14.93 1.18
N GLU A 165 -8.66 -14.65 1.66
CA GLU A 165 -7.55 -15.61 1.68
C GLU A 165 -7.81 -16.84 2.54
N ASN A 166 -8.85 -16.82 3.37
CA ASN A 166 -9.27 -17.95 4.19
C ASN A 166 -10.27 -18.88 3.47
N SER A 167 -10.71 -18.51 2.27
CA SER A 167 -11.49 -19.40 1.40
C SER A 167 -10.66 -20.59 0.92
N GLU A 168 -11.34 -21.57 0.34
CA GLU A 168 -10.70 -22.76 -0.25
C GLU A 168 -9.74 -22.40 -1.39
N LEU A 169 -9.97 -21.28 -2.09
CA LEU A 169 -9.11 -20.79 -3.18
C LEU A 169 -7.74 -20.30 -2.69
N GLY A 170 -7.65 -19.78 -1.47
CA GLY A 170 -6.44 -19.16 -0.93
C GLY A 170 -6.11 -17.78 -1.50
N PHE A 171 -4.82 -17.48 -1.67
CA PHE A 171 -4.35 -16.18 -2.19
C PHE A 171 -4.44 -16.09 -3.72
N PRO A 172 -4.62 -14.88 -4.29
CA PRO A 172 -4.46 -14.67 -5.72
C PRO A 172 -3.05 -15.05 -6.19
N ALA A 173 -2.98 -15.72 -7.34
CA ALA A 173 -1.77 -16.30 -7.92
C ALA A 173 -1.44 -15.79 -9.34
N SER A 174 -2.35 -15.03 -9.96
CA SER A 174 -2.11 -14.38 -11.25
C SER A 174 -2.75 -12.98 -11.34
N PRO A 175 -2.35 -12.13 -12.29
CA PRO A 175 -3.16 -10.98 -12.70
C PRO A 175 -4.49 -11.42 -13.33
N GLU A 176 -5.49 -10.56 -13.29
CA GLU A 176 -6.77 -10.81 -13.99
C GLU A 176 -6.57 -10.87 -15.52
N TYR A 177 -6.90 -11.99 -16.15
CA TYR A 177 -6.76 -12.24 -17.59
C TYR A 177 -8.10 -12.20 -18.32
N ALA A 178 -8.07 -12.15 -19.65
CA ALA A 178 -9.26 -12.20 -20.50
C ALA A 178 -9.55 -13.65 -20.92
N LEU A 179 -10.83 -14.02 -20.92
CA LEU A 179 -11.33 -15.29 -21.44
C LEU A 179 -11.80 -15.10 -22.89
N GLU A 180 -11.71 -16.15 -23.72
CA GLU A 180 -11.98 -16.06 -25.18
C GLU A 180 -13.42 -15.63 -25.51
N ASP A 181 -14.36 -15.97 -24.64
CA ASP A 181 -15.80 -15.71 -24.71
C ASP A 181 -16.20 -14.38 -24.04
N GLY A 182 -15.22 -13.52 -23.75
CA GLY A 182 -15.46 -12.15 -23.28
C GLY A 182 -15.58 -12.00 -21.76
N GLY A 183 -15.35 -13.08 -21.01
CA GLY A 183 -15.21 -13.04 -19.55
C GLY A 183 -13.83 -12.58 -19.08
N ARG A 184 -13.65 -12.55 -17.76
CA ARG A 184 -12.37 -12.30 -17.08
C ARG A 184 -12.10 -13.44 -16.10
N GLY A 185 -10.85 -13.87 -16.01
CA GLY A 185 -10.42 -14.92 -15.08
C GLY A 185 -9.33 -14.43 -14.15
N GLN A 186 -9.20 -15.07 -13.00
CA GLN A 186 -8.04 -14.90 -12.12
C GLN A 186 -7.76 -16.20 -11.37
N ASP A 187 -6.49 -16.58 -11.33
CA ASP A 187 -6.05 -17.79 -10.62
C ASP A 187 -5.71 -17.45 -9.17
N PHE A 188 -5.92 -18.45 -8.32
CA PHE A 188 -5.61 -18.47 -6.90
C PHE A 188 -4.75 -19.71 -6.60
N GLU A 189 -4.28 -19.84 -5.35
CA GLU A 189 -3.43 -20.97 -4.94
C GLU A 189 -4.05 -22.35 -5.21
N PHE A 190 -5.37 -22.48 -5.10
CA PHE A 190 -6.08 -23.76 -5.16
C PHE A 190 -7.34 -23.69 -6.03
N GLY A 191 -7.29 -22.90 -7.11
CA GLY A 191 -8.43 -22.73 -8.01
C GLY A 191 -8.42 -21.42 -8.77
N TRP A 192 -9.54 -21.07 -9.38
CA TRP A 192 -9.71 -19.83 -10.13
C TRP A 192 -11.13 -19.27 -9.98
N ILE A 193 -11.29 -17.99 -10.28
CA ILE A 193 -12.60 -17.36 -10.42
C ILE A 193 -12.72 -16.80 -11.84
N GLU A 194 -13.84 -17.10 -12.49
CA GLU A 194 -14.23 -16.51 -13.76
C GLU A 194 -15.40 -15.56 -13.54
N TRP A 195 -15.43 -14.46 -14.28
CA TRP A 195 -16.53 -13.51 -14.29
C TRP A 195 -16.99 -13.24 -15.72
N TYR A 196 -18.30 -13.23 -15.90
CA TYR A 196 -18.95 -12.94 -17.18
C TYR A 196 -19.98 -11.82 -17.06
N PRO A 197 -20.06 -10.91 -18.06
CA PRO A 197 -21.12 -9.91 -18.12
C PRO A 197 -22.51 -10.58 -18.12
N GLY A 198 -23.33 -10.26 -17.11
CA GLY A 198 -24.71 -10.77 -17.00
C GLY A 198 -24.86 -12.10 -16.26
N GLU A 199 -23.78 -12.88 -16.09
CA GLU A 199 -23.80 -14.14 -15.35
C GLU A 199 -23.18 -14.02 -13.95
N GLY A 200 -22.25 -13.07 -13.76
CA GLY A 200 -21.58 -12.84 -12.49
C GLY A 200 -20.28 -13.62 -12.39
N ALA A 201 -19.78 -13.77 -11.16
CA ALA A 201 -18.50 -14.43 -10.87
C ALA A 201 -18.74 -15.82 -10.25
N THR A 202 -18.03 -16.82 -10.75
CA THR A 202 -18.10 -18.21 -10.32
C THR A 202 -16.71 -18.71 -9.94
N ALA A 203 -16.61 -19.37 -8.79
CA ALA A 203 -15.37 -19.95 -8.29
C ALA A 203 -15.28 -21.43 -8.61
N TYR A 204 -14.09 -21.88 -8.97
CA TYR A 204 -13.73 -23.27 -9.22
C TYR A 204 -12.56 -23.63 -8.32
N VAL A 205 -12.72 -24.68 -7.50
CA VAL A 205 -11.72 -25.14 -6.53
C VAL A 205 -11.08 -26.42 -7.06
N GLU A 206 -9.76 -26.52 -6.97
CA GLU A 206 -9.01 -27.74 -7.32
C GLU A 206 -9.12 -28.78 -6.18
N GLU A 207 -9.28 -30.06 -6.54
CA GLU A 207 -9.36 -31.20 -5.60
C GLU A 207 -7.99 -31.60 -5.01
#